data_AF-A0A7U9DQS5-F1
#
_entry.id   AF-A0A7U9DQS5-F1
#
_cell.length_a   1.000
_cell.length_b   1.000
_cell.length_c   1.000
_cell.angle_alpha   90.00
_cell.angle_beta   90.00
_cell.angle_gamma   90.00
#
_symmetry.space_group_name_H-M   'P 1'
#
loop_
_entity.id
_entity.type
_entity.pdbx_description
1 polymer ?
#
loop_
_entity_poly.entity_id
_entity_poly.type
_entity_poly.pdbx_seq_one_letter_code
_entity_poly.pdbx_strand_id
1 'polypeptide(L)'
;MGAATGHDDVLLGQVRYRNRGWNGAAEDPLRDARRALAELHGLVGDVPVVLLGHSMGGRAALRAADADPVRGVVALAPWCPPGEPVAQLRDRALLVLHGSRDRVTDPGESAAYVSRARAAGARAGLLLLENGDHAMLRHHARWHRTATAAVAHLLAPEAAPCELFARALSAAAPPVLRSAPPAASDAARGPVREPGC
;
A
#
# COMPACT_ATOMS: atom_id res chain seq x y z
N MET A 1 -5.95 -18.26 -9.29
CA MET A 1 -6.56 -17.20 -8.45
C MET A 1 -7.27 -17.87 -7.29
N GLY A 2 -7.15 -17.36 -6.06
CA GLY A 2 -8.07 -17.68 -4.97
C GLY A 2 -8.88 -16.43 -4.68
N ALA A 3 -10.21 -16.52 -4.73
CA ALA A 3 -11.11 -15.41 -4.44
C ALA A 3 -11.83 -15.71 -3.13
N ALA A 4 -11.91 -14.71 -2.24
CA ALA A 4 -12.72 -14.76 -1.04
C ALA A 4 -13.63 -13.53 -1.05
N THR A 5 -14.94 -13.74 -0.93
CA THR A 5 -15.97 -12.70 -0.92
C THR A 5 -16.36 -12.44 0.53
N GLY A 6 -15.89 -11.32 1.07
CA GLY A 6 -16.40 -10.73 2.31
C GLY A 6 -16.78 -9.29 1.99
N HIS A 7 -18.09 -9.01 2.01
CA HIS A 7 -18.81 -7.98 1.24
C HIS A 7 -19.12 -8.40 -0.20
N ASP A 8 -20.41 -8.48 -0.52
CA ASP A 8 -20.94 -9.01 -1.79
C ASP A 8 -20.52 -8.21 -3.04
N ASP A 9 -19.85 -7.06 -2.85
CA ASP A 9 -19.51 -6.11 -3.91
C ASP A 9 -17.99 -5.98 -4.19
N VAL A 10 -17.13 -6.75 -3.51
CA VAL A 10 -15.67 -6.68 -3.70
C VAL A 10 -15.08 -8.04 -4.04
N LEU A 11 -14.40 -8.12 -5.18
CA LEU A 11 -13.61 -9.29 -5.56
C LEU A 11 -12.13 -9.07 -5.23
N LEU A 12 -11.54 -10.05 -4.54
CA LEU A 12 -10.11 -10.09 -4.24
C LEU A 12 -9.39 -11.05 -5.20
N GLY A 13 -8.44 -10.52 -5.97
CA GLY A 13 -7.55 -11.29 -6.82
C GLY A 13 -6.12 -11.29 -6.29
N GLN A 14 -5.50 -12.47 -6.17
CA GLN A 14 -4.09 -12.60 -5.79
C GLN A 14 -3.23 -13.02 -6.98
N VAL A 15 -2.17 -12.26 -7.24
CA VAL A 15 -1.14 -12.59 -8.24
C VAL A 15 -0.10 -13.52 -7.61
N ARG A 16 0.18 -14.65 -8.26
CA ARG A 16 1.28 -15.55 -7.90
C ARG A 16 2.37 -15.41 -8.97
N TYR A 17 3.54 -14.92 -8.56
CA TYR A 17 4.66 -14.78 -9.49
C TYR A 17 5.22 -16.14 -9.91
N ARG A 18 5.43 -16.32 -11.21
CA ARG A 18 6.00 -17.53 -11.80
C ARG A 18 7.49 -17.64 -11.50
N ASN A 19 8.18 -16.51 -11.45
CA ASN A 19 9.62 -16.41 -11.27
C ASN A 19 9.93 -15.57 -10.04
N ARG A 20 11.05 -15.87 -9.35
CA ARG A 20 11.55 -15.03 -8.25
C ARG A 20 12.33 -13.85 -8.84
N GLY A 21 12.15 -12.67 -8.25
CA GLY A 21 12.88 -11.46 -8.66
C GLY A 21 12.28 -10.75 -9.86
N TRP A 22 12.85 -9.58 -10.18
CA TRP A 22 12.41 -8.73 -11.28
C TRP A 22 12.89 -9.19 -12.65
N ASN A 23 14.01 -9.93 -12.68
CA ASN A 23 14.56 -10.56 -13.88
C ASN A 23 14.95 -9.57 -14.99
N GLY A 24 15.47 -8.40 -14.58
CA GLY A 24 16.03 -7.40 -15.50
C GLY A 24 15.02 -6.93 -16.54
N ALA A 25 15.39 -7.01 -17.82
CA ALA A 25 14.52 -6.64 -18.94
C ALA A 25 13.33 -7.59 -19.16
N ALA A 26 13.32 -8.77 -18.51
CA ALA A 26 12.16 -9.65 -18.56
C ALA A 26 10.99 -9.10 -17.73
N GLU A 27 11.22 -8.34 -16.66
CA GLU A 27 10.15 -7.73 -15.86
C GLU A 27 9.04 -8.75 -15.48
N ASP A 28 9.41 -9.99 -15.13
CA ASP A 28 8.44 -11.09 -14.96
C ASP A 28 7.28 -10.76 -13.99
N PRO A 29 7.51 -10.09 -12.84
CA PRO A 29 6.43 -9.67 -11.95
C PRO A 29 5.41 -8.74 -12.62
N LEU A 30 5.84 -7.85 -13.53
CA LEU A 30 4.95 -6.99 -14.29
C LEU A 30 4.11 -7.79 -15.29
N ARG A 31 4.74 -8.75 -15.98
CA ARG A 31 4.02 -9.64 -16.91
C ARG A 31 2.96 -10.46 -16.18
N ASP A 32 3.27 -10.95 -14.99
CA ASP A 32 2.34 -11.71 -14.17
C ASP A 32 1.18 -10.82 -13.65
N ALA A 33 1.47 -9.56 -13.27
CA ALA A 33 0.43 -8.60 -12.89
C ALA A 33 -0.52 -8.27 -14.07
N ARG A 34 0.03 -8.01 -15.26
CA ARG A 34 -0.77 -7.75 -16.47
C ARG A 34 -1.60 -8.95 -16.89
N ARG A 35 -1.04 -10.16 -16.80
CA ARG A 35 -1.77 -11.39 -17.04
C ARG A 35 -2.95 -11.54 -16.06
N ALA A 36 -2.72 -11.29 -14.77
CA ALA A 36 -3.79 -11.37 -13.76
C ALA A 36 -4.90 -10.33 -14.00
N LEU A 37 -4.56 -9.12 -14.46
CA LEU A 37 -5.56 -8.11 -14.87
C LEU A 37 -6.39 -8.58 -16.06
N ALA A 38 -5.77 -9.20 -17.07
CA ALA A 38 -6.49 -9.77 -18.21
C ALA A 38 -7.40 -10.93 -17.79
N GLU A 39 -6.93 -11.81 -16.91
CA GLU A 39 -7.74 -12.90 -16.35
C GLU A 39 -8.93 -12.35 -15.52
N LEU A 40 -8.70 -11.31 -14.71
CA LEU A 40 -9.74 -10.64 -13.94
C LEU A 40 -10.83 -10.06 -14.85
N HIS A 41 -10.43 -9.31 -15.88
CA HIS A 41 -11.37 -8.75 -16.85
C HIS A 41 -12.18 -9.86 -17.55
N GLY A 42 -11.56 -10.99 -17.90
CA GLY A 42 -12.28 -12.13 -18.46
C GLY A 42 -13.29 -12.79 -17.51
N LEU A 43 -13.11 -12.65 -16.19
CA LEU A 43 -13.98 -13.24 -15.17
C LEU A 43 -15.17 -12.34 -14.79
N VAL A 44 -14.94 -11.03 -14.67
CA VAL A 44 -15.94 -10.10 -14.13
C VAL A 44 -16.19 -8.85 -14.99
N GLY A 45 -15.55 -8.75 -16.16
CA GLY A 45 -15.74 -7.65 -17.09
C GLY A 45 -15.08 -6.33 -16.64
N ASP A 46 -15.65 -5.22 -17.09
CA ASP A 46 -15.16 -3.87 -16.84
C ASP A 46 -15.57 -3.36 -15.45
N VAL A 47 -14.76 -3.70 -14.46
CA VAL A 47 -14.90 -3.21 -13.08
C VAL A 47 -13.71 -2.32 -12.69
N PRO A 48 -13.91 -1.31 -11.82
CA PRO A 48 -12.81 -0.55 -11.25
C PRO A 48 -11.84 -1.45 -10.47
N VAL A 49 -10.54 -1.30 -10.71
CA VAL A 49 -9.49 -2.08 -10.06
C VAL A 49 -8.56 -1.19 -9.26
N VAL A 50 -8.16 -1.65 -8.08
CA VAL A 50 -7.07 -1.07 -7.29
C VAL A 50 -5.99 -2.13 -7.14
N LEU A 51 -4.75 -1.78 -7.48
CA LEU A 51 -3.61 -2.66 -7.29
C LEU A 51 -2.97 -2.40 -5.93
N LEU A 52 -2.75 -3.47 -5.16
CA LEU A 52 -2.01 -3.41 -3.91
C LEU A 52 -0.80 -4.35 -3.99
N GLY A 53 0.38 -3.84 -3.67
CA GLY A 53 1.62 -4.61 -3.77
C GLY A 53 2.67 -4.18 -2.77
N HIS A 54 3.47 -5.13 -2.29
CA HIS A 54 4.58 -4.89 -1.37
C HIS A 54 5.93 -5.06 -2.07
N SER A 55 6.91 -4.21 -1.78
CA SER A 55 8.28 -4.34 -2.30
C SER A 55 8.33 -4.44 -3.82
N MET A 56 8.90 -5.52 -4.37
CA MET A 56 8.85 -5.85 -5.80
C MET A 56 7.43 -5.91 -6.37
N GLY A 57 6.46 -6.40 -5.60
CA GLY A 57 5.06 -6.40 -6.01
C GLY A 57 4.45 -5.01 -6.04
N GLY A 58 4.93 -4.10 -5.18
CA GLY A 58 4.61 -2.67 -5.26
C GLY A 58 5.11 -2.06 -6.56
N ARG A 59 6.36 -2.37 -6.96
CA ARG A 59 6.91 -1.96 -8.26
C ARG A 59 6.08 -2.50 -9.43
N ALA A 60 5.74 -3.79 -9.40
CA ALA A 60 4.91 -4.41 -10.43
C ALA A 60 3.53 -3.72 -10.55
N ALA A 61 2.89 -3.41 -9.42
CA ALA A 61 1.63 -2.69 -9.38
C ALA A 61 1.75 -1.26 -9.96
N LEU A 62 2.81 -0.53 -9.60
CA LEU A 62 3.10 0.80 -10.13
C LEU A 62 3.33 0.79 -11.65
N ARG A 63 3.96 -0.26 -12.18
CA ARG A 63 4.24 -0.43 -13.60
C ARG A 63 3.04 -0.90 -14.42
N ALA A 64 2.10 -1.60 -13.79
CA ALA A 64 0.85 -2.07 -14.40
C ALA A 64 -0.31 -1.05 -14.29
N ALA A 65 -0.06 0.12 -13.68
CA ALA A 65 -1.08 1.14 -13.46
C ALA A 65 -1.58 1.84 -14.74
N ASP A 66 -0.93 1.57 -15.88
CA ASP A 66 -1.38 2.00 -17.20
C ASP A 66 -2.67 1.31 -17.65
N ALA A 67 -2.97 0.12 -17.14
CA ALA A 67 -4.16 -0.62 -17.53
C ALA A 67 -5.46 0.17 -17.26
N ASP A 68 -6.35 0.21 -18.24
CA ASP A 68 -7.59 1.00 -18.23
C ASP A 68 -8.45 0.83 -16.97
N PRO A 69 -8.73 -0.38 -16.44
CA PRO A 69 -9.57 -0.52 -15.25
C PRO A 69 -8.90 -0.01 -13.96
N VAL A 70 -7.59 0.23 -13.95
CA VAL A 70 -6.86 0.56 -12.71
C VAL A 70 -7.10 2.00 -12.28
N ARG A 71 -7.85 2.23 -11.21
CA ARG A 71 -8.13 3.59 -10.68
C ARG A 71 -7.01 4.13 -9.80
N GLY A 72 -6.23 3.25 -9.19
CA GLY A 72 -5.09 3.64 -8.38
C GLY A 72 -4.30 2.47 -7.82
N VAL A 73 -3.23 2.82 -7.11
CA VAL A 73 -2.27 1.87 -6.52
C VAL A 73 -2.05 2.19 -5.05
N VAL A 74 -2.04 1.15 -4.22
CA VAL A 74 -1.54 1.20 -2.84
C VAL A 74 -0.24 0.39 -2.78
N ALA A 75 0.88 1.09 -2.70
CA ALA A 75 2.22 0.48 -2.71
C ALA A 75 2.82 0.46 -1.29
N LEU A 76 3.13 -0.73 -0.80
CA LEU A 76 3.72 -0.95 0.53
C LEU A 76 5.23 -1.14 0.37
N ALA A 77 6.04 -0.27 0.97
CA ALA A 77 7.50 -0.27 0.89
C ALA A 77 8.03 -0.65 -0.52
N PRO A 78 7.58 0.02 -1.59
CA PRO A 78 7.86 -0.43 -2.95
C PRO A 78 9.34 -0.29 -3.26
N TRP A 79 9.88 -1.27 -3.98
CA TRP A 79 11.22 -1.14 -4.54
C TRP A 79 11.16 -0.31 -5.83
N CYS A 80 11.58 0.95 -5.76
CA CYS A 80 11.57 1.88 -6.90
C CYS A 80 12.99 2.39 -7.17
N PRO A 81 13.80 1.68 -7.97
CA PRO A 81 15.17 2.12 -8.24
C PRO A 81 15.19 3.51 -8.90
N PRO A 82 16.32 4.23 -8.83
CA PRO A 82 16.46 5.54 -9.47
C PRO A 82 16.11 5.47 -10.95
N GLY A 83 15.29 6.41 -11.41
CA GLY A 83 14.83 6.45 -12.80
C GLY A 83 13.58 5.61 -13.11
N GLU A 84 13.00 4.90 -12.13
CA GLU A 84 11.78 4.11 -12.36
C GLU A 84 10.69 4.94 -13.07
N PRO A 85 10.01 4.45 -14.12
CA PRO A 85 9.06 5.28 -14.86
C PRO A 85 7.84 5.67 -14.03
N VAL A 86 7.33 6.89 -14.25
CA VAL A 86 6.13 7.43 -13.56
C VAL A 86 5.03 7.89 -14.52
N ALA A 87 5.30 7.97 -15.82
CA ALA A 87 4.37 8.56 -16.80
C ALA A 87 3.02 7.81 -16.84
N GLN A 88 3.04 6.51 -16.61
CA GLN A 88 1.85 5.67 -16.53
C GLN A 88 0.89 6.04 -15.38
N LEU A 89 1.35 6.82 -14.39
CA LEU A 89 0.54 7.23 -13.24
C LEU A 89 -0.24 8.53 -13.47
N ARG A 90 -0.12 9.15 -14.64
CA ARG A 90 -0.89 10.35 -14.99
C ARG A 90 -2.38 10.10 -14.76
N ASP A 91 -3.01 11.02 -14.03
CA ASP A 91 -4.43 10.99 -13.64
C ASP A 91 -4.83 9.81 -12.72
N ARG A 92 -3.88 8.95 -12.33
CA ARG A 92 -4.09 7.85 -11.38
C ARG A 92 -3.84 8.31 -9.95
N ALA A 93 -4.48 7.64 -9.00
CA ALA A 93 -4.21 7.81 -7.58
C ALA A 93 -3.11 6.86 -7.10
N LEU A 94 -2.24 7.35 -6.22
CA LEU A 94 -1.17 6.56 -5.61
C LEU A 94 -1.06 6.87 -4.12
N LEU A 95 -1.15 5.84 -3.29
CA LEU A 95 -0.70 5.89 -1.90
C LEU A 95 0.51 4.99 -1.71
N VAL A 96 1.60 5.55 -1.20
CA VAL A 96 2.75 4.78 -0.73
C VAL A 96 2.75 4.75 0.80
N LEU A 97 2.90 3.56 1.39
CA LEU A 97 3.17 3.39 2.82
C LEU A 97 4.56 2.81 2.97
N HIS A 98 5.45 3.44 3.74
CA HIS A 98 6.83 2.99 3.86
C HIS A 98 7.31 2.99 5.32
N GLY A 99 8.05 1.96 5.71
CA GLY A 99 8.72 1.93 7.01
C GLY A 99 9.85 2.98 7.07
N SER A 100 9.80 3.89 8.04
CA SER A 100 10.84 4.94 8.19
C SER A 100 12.25 4.40 8.52
N ARG A 101 12.38 3.11 8.87
CA ARG A 101 13.65 2.42 9.13
C ARG A 101 13.86 1.22 8.21
N ASP A 102 13.20 1.21 7.06
CA ASP A 102 13.42 0.19 6.04
C ASP A 102 14.88 0.26 5.53
N ARG A 103 15.55 -0.89 5.52
CA ARG A 103 16.95 -1.07 5.07
C ARG A 103 17.05 -1.90 3.78
N VAL A 104 15.92 -2.38 3.27
CA VAL A 104 15.83 -3.16 2.02
C VAL A 104 15.45 -2.23 0.87
N THR A 105 14.45 -1.38 1.09
CA THR A 105 14.06 -0.32 0.15
C THR A 105 14.10 1.03 0.85
N ASP A 106 14.78 2.00 0.26
CA ASP A 106 14.98 3.29 0.91
C ASP A 106 13.68 4.12 0.91
N PRO A 107 13.14 4.55 2.06
CA PRO A 107 12.00 5.46 2.10
C PRO A 107 12.24 6.78 1.35
N GLY A 108 13.50 7.21 1.21
CA GLY A 108 13.91 8.34 0.38
C GLY A 108 13.63 8.12 -1.11
N GLU A 109 13.84 6.89 -1.62
CA GLU A 109 13.50 6.53 -3.00
C GLU A 109 11.98 6.56 -3.22
N SER A 110 11.19 6.10 -2.25
CA SER A 110 9.73 6.24 -2.28
C SER A 110 9.29 7.71 -2.30
N ALA A 111 9.93 8.58 -1.50
CA ALA A 111 9.64 10.01 -1.52
C ALA A 111 9.98 10.65 -2.87
N ALA A 112 11.13 10.31 -3.44
CA ALA A 112 11.54 10.77 -4.77
C ALA A 112 10.59 10.27 -5.87
N TYR A 113 10.16 9.01 -5.79
CA TYR A 113 9.19 8.44 -6.73
C TYR A 113 7.84 9.17 -6.67
N VAL A 114 7.29 9.40 -5.47
CA VAL A 114 6.03 10.13 -5.28
C VAL A 114 6.13 11.57 -5.79
N SER A 115 7.26 12.25 -5.54
CA SER A 115 7.49 13.61 -6.05
C SER A 115 7.45 13.66 -7.58
N ARG A 116 8.17 12.74 -8.26
CA ARG A 116 8.14 12.65 -9.73
C ARG A 116 6.76 12.27 -10.26
N ALA A 117 6.04 11.36 -9.58
CA ALA A 117 4.69 10.99 -9.97
C ALA A 117 3.72 12.18 -9.90
N ARG A 118 3.80 13.00 -8.84
CA ARG A 118 3.04 14.26 -8.74
C ARG A 118 3.35 15.20 -9.90
N ALA A 119 4.65 15.40 -10.19
CA ALA A 119 5.08 16.25 -11.30
C ALA A 119 4.59 15.73 -12.67
N ALA A 120 4.38 14.42 -12.81
CA ALA A 120 3.81 13.78 -13.99
C ALA A 120 2.27 13.83 -14.06
N GLY A 121 1.59 14.39 -13.05
CA GLY A 121 0.13 14.52 -13.01
C GLY A 121 -0.61 13.46 -12.19
N ALA A 122 0.09 12.67 -11.38
CA ALA A 122 -0.55 11.69 -10.49
C ALA A 122 -1.09 12.35 -9.20
N ARG A 123 -2.22 11.85 -8.69
CA ARG A 123 -2.69 12.15 -7.32
C ARG A 123 -1.96 11.24 -6.34
N ALA A 124 -0.71 11.58 -6.02
CA ALA A 124 0.19 10.72 -5.26
C ALA A 124 0.49 11.24 -3.83
N GLY A 125 0.64 10.34 -2.87
CA GLY A 125 1.01 10.65 -1.49
C GLY A 125 1.86 9.56 -0.84
N LEU A 126 2.63 9.93 0.18
CA LEU A 126 3.48 9.03 0.96
C LEU A 126 3.15 9.16 2.45
N LEU A 127 2.94 8.03 3.12
CA LEU A 127 2.83 7.91 4.57
C LEU A 127 4.01 7.10 5.10
N LEU A 128 4.70 7.61 6.12
CA LEU A 128 5.78 6.89 6.78
C LEU A 128 5.27 6.21 8.05
N LEU A 129 5.55 4.92 8.22
CA LEU A 129 5.36 4.23 9.49
C LEU A 129 6.57 4.50 10.38
N GLU A 130 6.34 5.18 11.51
CA GLU A 130 7.39 5.46 12.47
C GLU A 130 8.00 4.15 12.99
N ASN A 131 9.33 4.05 12.91
CA ASN A 131 10.09 2.87 13.30
C ASN A 131 9.77 1.58 12.53
N GLY A 132 9.01 1.65 11.43
CA GLY A 132 8.70 0.51 10.58
C GLY A 132 9.91 0.03 9.78
N ASP A 133 10.11 -1.30 9.74
CA ASP A 133 11.06 -1.99 8.87
C ASP A 133 10.43 -2.28 7.48
N HIS A 134 11.12 -3.03 6.62
CA HIS A 134 10.63 -3.36 5.28
C HIS A 134 9.29 -4.10 5.28
N ALA A 135 9.17 -5.13 6.13
CA ALA A 135 7.98 -5.97 6.19
C ALA A 135 6.84 -5.30 6.97
N MET A 136 7.15 -4.29 7.79
CA MET A 136 6.24 -3.52 8.61
C MET A 136 5.38 -4.39 9.56
N LEU A 137 5.83 -5.60 9.89
CA LEU A 137 5.02 -6.61 10.64
C LEU A 137 4.71 -6.18 12.06
N ARG A 138 5.64 -5.48 12.73
CA ARG A 138 5.41 -4.86 14.05
C ARG A 138 4.28 -3.81 14.03
N HIS A 139 3.94 -3.32 12.84
CA HIS A 139 2.89 -2.34 12.60
C HIS A 139 1.73 -2.92 11.75
N HIS A 140 1.57 -4.25 11.69
CA HIS A 140 0.61 -4.91 10.80
C HIS A 140 -0.81 -4.39 10.92
N ALA A 141 -1.31 -4.25 12.15
CA ALA A 141 -2.66 -3.74 12.38
C ALA A 141 -2.86 -2.34 11.79
N ARG A 142 -1.81 -1.51 11.78
CA ARG A 142 -1.90 -0.15 11.24
C ARG A 142 -1.77 -0.10 9.73
N TRP A 143 -0.73 -0.73 9.16
CA TRP A 143 -0.58 -0.70 7.70
C TRP A 143 -1.77 -1.40 7.04
N HIS A 144 -2.29 -2.47 7.65
CA HIS A 144 -3.44 -3.19 7.14
C HIS A 144 -4.69 -2.29 7.14
N ARG A 145 -5.04 -1.67 8.28
CA ARG A 145 -6.16 -0.71 8.33
C ARG A 145 -6.01 0.44 7.33
N THR A 146 -4.80 1.00 7.22
CA THR A 146 -4.54 2.13 6.31
C THR A 146 -4.66 1.70 4.86
N ALA A 147 -4.10 0.54 4.49
CA ALA A 147 -4.19 -0.02 3.16
C ALA A 147 -5.64 -0.36 2.79
N THR A 148 -6.39 -1.01 3.68
CA THR A 148 -7.81 -1.33 3.46
C THR A 148 -8.64 -0.06 3.28
N ALA A 149 -8.46 0.96 4.14
CA ALA A 149 -9.17 2.23 4.01
C ALA A 149 -8.83 2.95 2.69
N ALA A 150 -7.56 2.92 2.28
CA ALA A 150 -7.14 3.49 1.00
C ALA A 150 -7.71 2.73 -0.19
N VAL A 151 -7.69 1.39 -0.18
CA VAL A 151 -8.30 0.57 -1.24
C VAL A 151 -9.80 0.86 -1.36
N ALA A 152 -10.53 0.88 -0.24
CA ALA A 152 -11.95 1.19 -0.21
C ALA A 152 -12.22 2.59 -0.79
N HIS A 153 -11.44 3.59 -0.38
CA HIS A 153 -11.52 4.95 -0.92
C HIS A 153 -11.26 5.03 -2.43
N LEU A 154 -10.27 4.29 -2.93
CA LEU A 154 -9.92 4.31 -4.35
C LEU A 154 -10.97 3.59 -5.22
N LEU A 155 -11.68 2.61 -4.67
CA LEU A 155 -12.80 1.94 -5.33
C LEU A 155 -14.08 2.81 -5.30
N ALA A 156 -14.36 3.47 -4.17
CA ALA A 156 -15.57 4.27 -3.97
C ALA A 156 -15.28 5.55 -3.14
N PRO A 157 -14.77 6.63 -3.76
CA PRO A 157 -14.31 7.82 -3.05
C PRO A 157 -15.36 8.49 -2.15
N GLU A 158 -16.62 8.53 -2.63
CA GLU A 158 -17.74 9.16 -1.94
C GLU A 158 -18.29 8.29 -0.78
N ALA A 159 -18.30 6.97 -0.95
CA ALA A 159 -18.82 6.05 0.05
C ALA A 159 -17.80 5.73 1.16
N ALA A 160 -16.50 5.82 0.85
CA ALA A 160 -15.42 5.47 1.75
C ALA A 160 -14.33 6.57 1.76
N PRO A 161 -14.59 7.77 2.29
CA PRO A 161 -13.57 8.81 2.39
C PRO A 161 -12.38 8.34 3.25
N CYS A 162 -11.15 8.59 2.80
CA CYS A 162 -9.94 8.27 3.56
C CYS A 162 -9.15 9.55 3.87
N GLU A 163 -9.28 10.06 5.10
CA GLU A 163 -8.58 11.27 5.55
C GLU A 163 -7.05 11.12 5.49
N LEU A 164 -6.53 9.94 5.80
CA LEU A 164 -5.09 9.67 5.71
C LEU A 164 -4.58 9.78 4.28
N PHE A 165 -5.37 9.33 3.31
CA PHE A 165 -5.04 9.48 1.89
C PHE A 165 -5.04 10.95 1.50
N ALA A 166 -6.12 11.70 1.80
CA ALA A 166 -6.21 13.13 1.53
C ALA A 166 -5.05 13.92 2.18
N ARG A 167 -4.73 13.61 3.43
CA ARG A 167 -3.59 14.21 4.15
C ARG A 167 -2.26 13.89 3.47
N ALA A 168 -2.06 12.65 3.01
CA ALA A 168 -0.85 12.27 2.29
C ALA A 168 -0.70 13.04 0.97
N LEU A 169 -1.81 13.28 0.25
CA LEU A 169 -1.82 14.04 -1.00
C LEU A 169 -1.43 15.51 -0.79
N SER A 170 -1.94 16.15 0.27
CA SER A 170 -1.75 17.58 0.50
C SER A 170 -0.45 17.94 1.23
N ALA A 171 0.27 16.96 1.77
CA ALA A 171 1.45 17.24 2.59
C ALA A 171 2.69 17.60 1.76
N ALA A 172 3.40 18.65 2.20
CA ALA A 172 4.69 19.07 1.65
C ALA A 172 5.83 18.09 2.02
N ALA A 173 5.75 17.50 3.22
CA ALA A 173 6.63 16.43 3.69
C ALA A 173 5.79 15.20 4.06
N PRO A 174 6.31 13.96 3.90
CA PRO A 174 5.54 12.76 4.21
C PRO A 174 5.03 12.72 5.65
N PRO A 175 3.71 12.62 5.88
CA PRO A 175 3.18 12.46 7.22
C PRO A 175 3.71 11.16 7.87
N VAL A 176 4.09 11.27 9.13
CA VAL A 176 4.57 10.13 9.92
C VAL A 176 3.43 9.60 10.79
N LEU A 177 3.09 8.33 10.61
CA LEU A 177 2.12 7.59 11.40
C LEU A 177 2.80 7.02 12.65
N ARG A 178 2.75 7.78 13.74
CA ARG A 178 3.31 7.42 15.05
C ARG A 178 2.49 6.39 15.77
N SER A 179 3.12 5.42 16.44
CA SER A 179 2.42 4.49 17.33
C SER A 179 1.62 5.28 18.36
N ALA A 180 0.39 4.84 18.67
CA ALA A 180 -0.22 5.32 19.91
C ALA A 180 0.71 4.91 21.05
N PRO A 181 0.95 5.76 22.06
CA PRO A 181 1.63 5.29 23.27
C PRO A 181 0.88 4.06 23.78
N PRO A 182 1.57 3.04 24.32
CA PRO A 182 0.88 1.95 24.99
C PRO A 182 -0.06 2.57 26.03
N ALA A 183 -1.31 2.10 26.07
CA ALA A 183 -2.22 2.49 27.14
C ALA A 183 -1.49 2.25 28.47
N ALA A 184 -1.49 3.24 29.35
CA ALA A 184 -0.90 3.09 30.67
C ALA A 184 -1.49 1.83 31.30
N SER A 185 -0.64 0.85 31.57
CA SER A 185 -1.03 -0.31 32.35
C SER A 185 -1.51 0.21 33.70
N ASP A 186 -2.79 0.00 34.02
CA ASP A 186 -3.31 0.20 35.37
C ASP A 186 -2.74 -0.92 36.25
N ALA A 187 -1.48 -0.75 36.65
CA ALA A 187 -0.76 -1.65 37.52
C ALA A 187 -0.33 -0.88 38.77
N ALA A 188 -1.28 -0.71 39.69
CA ALA A 188 -1.05 -0.81 41.13
C ALA A 188 -2.37 -0.72 41.91
N ARG A 189 -3.17 -1.80 41.92
CA ARG A 189 -3.89 -2.15 43.16
C ARG A 189 -2.90 -2.94 44.00
N GLY A 190 -2.36 -2.27 45.03
CA GLY A 190 -1.42 -2.84 45.99
C GLY A 190 -2.01 -4.07 46.71
N PRO A 191 -1.15 -4.89 47.33
CA PRO A 191 -1.60 -6.12 47.96
C PRO A 191 -2.52 -5.80 49.14
N VAL A 192 -3.73 -6.38 49.11
CA VAL A 192 -4.58 -6.49 50.31
C VAL A 192 -3.82 -7.39 51.30
N ARG A 193 -3.49 -6.84 52.46
CA ARG A 193 -3.05 -7.60 53.63
C ARG A 193 -4.27 -8.23 54.29
N GLU A 194 -4.30 -9.54 54.38
CA GLU A 194 -5.18 -10.27 55.30
C GLU A 194 -4.36 -10.60 56.57
N PRO A 195 -4.84 -10.24 57.78
CA PRO A 195 -4.24 -10.70 59.03
C PRO A 195 -4.90 -11.99 59.53
N GLY A 196 -4.12 -13.07 59.59
CA GLY A 196 -3.98 -13.91 60.79
C GLY A 196 -5.02 -14.99 61.13
N CYS A 197 -4.45 -16.18 61.35
CA CYS A 197 -4.85 -17.31 62.21
C CYS A 197 -5.98 -18.25 61.79
#